data_AF-K9CPH7-F1
#
_entry.id   AF-K9CPH7-F1
#
_cell.length_a   1.000
_cell.length_b   1.000
_cell.length_c   1.000
_cell.angle_alpha   90.00
_cell.angle_beta   90.00
_cell.angle_gamma   90.00
#
_symmetry.space_group_name_H-M   'P 1'
#
loop_
_entity.id
_entity.type
_entity.pdbx_description
1 polymer ?
#
loop_
_entity_poly.entity_id
_entity_poly.type
_entity_poly.pdbx_seq_one_letter_code
_entity_poly.pdbx_strand_id
1 'polypeptide(L)'
;MKKMGGGVAAAVVALAATGVLAAVTLSGGEADAPDARVITIPSSASTAPAASTGTSATVPTTTAAQAYAAAAAAAVPAATATSTSKILPGINISGGEFGGTGGKLGTNYIYPSTAEMRSYAAQGFKLLRVPFRWERLQPNLYGPLSEVDRKALKSVVTQANALGLTVILDMHNYGARQVNGSAALVGSGTLATTALTNAWVKIMEDYRSNPKVWIGLMNEPNRQTAAQWWAIAGQVTKDIRAQKISNKLLIPGTAWTGAHNWVSSGNAAQAVKFVDPGKNYAFEVHQYLDAWSTGTTDKCEVKAGQRVNAALTWAEKYKVKLFFGEIAASGQPQCAKEYPDMLRRLKTSSAVLGWTAWGGGAWWAYDYMFRLQSRTTTPTAHMKLLLANMP
;
A
#
# COMPACT_ATOMS: atom_id res chain seq x y z
N MET A 1 -46.65 -26.50 42.41
CA MET A 1 -45.89 -25.36 42.99
C MET A 1 -44.97 -24.82 41.89
N LYS A 2 -45.44 -23.83 41.11
CA LYS A 2 -45.12 -22.39 41.18
C LYS A 2 -43.63 -22.02 40.90
N LYS A 3 -43.41 -21.62 39.64
CA LYS A 3 -42.56 -20.55 39.05
C LYS A 3 -41.29 -20.07 39.78
N MET A 4 -40.20 -19.95 39.00
CA MET A 4 -39.50 -18.71 38.56
C MET A 4 -38.21 -19.18 37.82
N GLY A 5 -37.80 -18.76 36.61
CA GLY A 5 -38.00 -17.52 35.86
C GLY A 5 -36.68 -16.71 35.89
N GLY A 6 -35.96 -16.62 34.77
CA GLY A 6 -34.79 -15.72 34.66
C GLY A 6 -33.80 -16.05 33.55
N GLY A 7 -34.13 -15.68 32.31
CA GLY A 7 -33.14 -15.55 31.23
C GLY A 7 -32.44 -14.19 31.33
N VAL A 8 -31.13 -14.16 31.08
CA VAL A 8 -30.35 -12.91 31.02
C VAL A 8 -30.09 -12.58 29.56
N ALA A 9 -30.78 -11.55 29.08
CA ALA A 9 -30.51 -10.90 27.81
C ALA A 9 -29.26 -10.02 27.95
N ALA A 10 -28.30 -10.17 27.03
CA ALA A 10 -27.16 -9.27 26.92
C ALA A 10 -27.61 -7.94 26.31
N ALA A 11 -27.72 -6.92 27.15
CA ALA A 11 -27.96 -5.55 26.74
C ALA A 11 -26.66 -4.95 26.17
N VAL A 12 -26.70 -4.59 24.89
CA VAL A 12 -25.69 -3.78 24.21
C VAL A 12 -25.87 -2.34 24.68
N VAL A 13 -24.90 -1.81 25.44
CA VAL A 13 -24.87 -0.40 25.82
C VAL A 13 -24.26 0.40 24.67
N ALA A 14 -25.11 1.14 23.96
CA ALA A 14 -24.70 2.21 23.06
C ALA A 14 -24.49 3.49 23.89
N LEU A 15 -23.27 4.00 23.93
CA LEU A 15 -22.98 5.31 24.52
C LEU A 15 -23.12 6.39 23.45
N ALA A 16 -24.23 7.13 23.50
CA ALA A 16 -24.42 8.36 22.73
C ALA A 16 -23.76 9.52 23.47
N ALA A 17 -22.82 10.21 22.82
CA ALA A 17 -22.27 11.46 23.31
C ALA A 17 -22.96 12.62 22.58
N THR A 18 -23.83 13.32 23.31
CA THR A 18 -24.38 14.63 22.96
C THR A 18 -23.35 15.72 23.26
N GLY A 19 -23.08 16.59 22.29
CA GLY A 19 -22.18 17.74 22.44
C GLY A 19 -22.57 18.84 21.46
N VAL A 20 -23.33 19.80 21.98
CA VAL A 20 -23.75 21.04 21.32
C VAL A 20 -22.53 21.95 21.13
N LEU A 21 -22.30 22.46 19.91
CA LEU A 21 -21.53 23.69 19.73
C LEU A 21 -22.22 24.62 18.74
N ALA A 22 -22.39 25.85 19.21
CA ALA A 22 -23.17 26.93 18.61
C ALA A 22 -22.60 27.43 17.28
N ALA A 23 -23.52 27.77 16.37
CA ALA A 23 -23.25 28.52 15.17
C ALA A 23 -22.96 29.98 15.51
N VAL A 24 -21.87 30.53 14.96
CA VAL A 24 -21.67 31.97 14.84
C VAL A 24 -21.73 32.30 13.35
N THR A 25 -22.83 32.92 12.96
CA THR A 25 -23.03 33.58 11.66
C THR A 25 -22.30 34.92 11.65
N LEU A 26 -21.46 35.16 10.65
CA LEU A 26 -21.08 36.50 10.22
C LEU A 26 -21.36 36.62 8.73
N SER A 27 -22.35 37.47 8.44
CA SER A 27 -22.77 37.94 7.12
C SER A 27 -21.88 39.06 6.61
N GLY A 28 -21.71 39.15 5.29
CA GLY A 28 -21.52 40.44 4.61
C GLY A 28 -20.49 40.43 3.48
N GLY A 29 -20.93 40.76 2.27
CA GLY A 29 -20.14 41.51 1.29
C GLY A 29 -19.94 40.87 -0.08
N GLU A 30 -20.92 41.03 -0.99
CA GLU A 30 -20.72 40.99 -2.45
C GLU A 30 -19.84 42.16 -2.92
N ALA A 31 -19.01 41.93 -3.95
CA ALA A 31 -18.66 42.91 -4.98
C ALA A 31 -17.94 42.25 -6.18
N ASP A 32 -18.66 42.19 -7.29
CA ASP A 32 -18.30 42.47 -8.68
C ASP A 32 -17.00 41.96 -9.35
N ALA A 33 -17.23 41.29 -10.49
CA ALA A 33 -16.29 41.11 -11.60
C ALA A 33 -16.11 42.43 -12.40
N PRO A 34 -15.06 42.52 -13.26
CA PRO A 34 -15.40 42.52 -14.69
C PRO A 34 -14.38 41.85 -15.65
N ASP A 35 -14.96 41.45 -16.79
CA ASP A 35 -14.48 41.41 -18.18
C ASP A 35 -13.26 40.60 -18.66
N ALA A 36 -13.62 39.51 -19.34
CA ALA A 36 -13.30 39.14 -20.72
C ALA A 36 -12.11 39.81 -21.45
N ARG A 37 -11.22 38.98 -22.02
CA ARG A 37 -10.78 39.11 -23.42
C ARG A 37 -10.57 37.75 -24.08
N VAL A 38 -11.33 37.56 -25.16
CA VAL A 38 -11.21 36.52 -26.19
C VAL A 38 -10.13 36.95 -27.19
N ILE A 39 -9.25 36.03 -27.60
CA ILE A 39 -8.46 36.16 -28.83
C ILE A 39 -8.56 34.83 -29.57
N THR A 40 -8.99 34.89 -30.83
CA THR A 40 -9.25 33.74 -31.71
C THR A 40 -8.44 33.88 -33.01
N ILE A 41 -7.84 32.74 -33.43
CA ILE A 41 -7.47 32.23 -34.78
C ILE A 41 -6.40 32.98 -35.64
N PRO A 42 -5.70 32.34 -36.62
CA PRO A 42 -6.19 31.36 -37.61
C PRO A 42 -5.42 30.04 -37.79
N SER A 43 -6.14 29.15 -38.47
CA SER A 43 -5.84 27.81 -39.00
C SER A 43 -4.86 27.82 -40.18
N SER A 44 -4.14 26.70 -40.38
CA SER A 44 -3.87 26.17 -41.73
C SER A 44 -3.61 24.66 -41.68
N ALA A 45 -4.32 23.94 -42.55
CA ALA A 45 -4.18 22.53 -42.86
C ALA A 45 -3.20 22.34 -44.04
N SER A 46 -2.56 21.17 -44.17
CA SER A 46 -2.54 20.38 -45.42
C SER A 46 -1.74 19.07 -45.31
N THR A 47 -2.43 17.95 -45.56
CA THR A 47 -2.09 16.79 -46.43
C THR A 47 -0.71 16.11 -46.41
N ALA A 48 -0.71 14.81 -46.08
CA ALA A 48 0.11 13.75 -46.73
C ALA A 48 -0.64 13.21 -47.99
N PRO A 49 -0.21 12.17 -48.75
CA PRO A 49 0.99 11.30 -48.66
C PRO A 49 1.67 11.00 -50.04
N ALA A 50 2.78 10.25 -50.06
CA ALA A 50 3.12 9.35 -51.17
C ALA A 50 4.22 8.34 -50.80
N ALA A 51 4.12 7.17 -51.43
CA ALA A 51 4.86 5.93 -51.20
C ALA A 51 6.11 5.77 -52.08
N SER A 52 6.97 4.78 -51.77
CA SER A 52 7.41 3.74 -52.73
C SER A 52 8.40 2.73 -52.11
N THR A 53 8.08 1.44 -52.31
CA THR A 53 8.90 0.28 -52.76
C THR A 53 10.41 0.28 -52.43
N GLY A 54 11.06 -0.77 -51.92
CA GLY A 54 10.85 -2.21 -52.02
C GLY A 54 12.11 -2.84 -52.65
N THR A 55 12.80 -3.76 -51.97
CA THR A 55 13.62 -4.81 -52.62
C THR A 55 14.00 -5.92 -51.64
N SER A 56 13.70 -7.15 -52.03
CA SER A 56 14.20 -8.40 -51.46
C SER A 56 15.67 -8.62 -51.85
N ALA A 57 16.43 -9.28 -50.98
CA ALA A 57 17.60 -10.04 -51.41
C ALA A 57 17.81 -11.30 -50.54
N THR A 58 18.09 -12.35 -51.26
CA THR A 58 18.19 -13.80 -51.01
C THR A 58 19.28 -14.24 -50.03
N VAL A 59 19.03 -15.40 -49.42
CA VAL A 59 19.92 -16.27 -48.63
C VAL A 59 21.03 -16.89 -49.51
N PRO A 60 22.20 -17.23 -48.93
CA PRO A 60 22.84 -18.48 -49.27
C PRO A 60 23.11 -19.37 -48.05
N THR A 61 22.66 -20.61 -48.17
CA THR A 61 23.01 -21.77 -47.37
C THR A 61 24.47 -22.16 -47.62
N THR A 62 25.24 -22.35 -46.55
CA THR A 62 26.46 -23.18 -46.59
C THR A 62 26.42 -24.19 -45.44
N THR A 63 26.37 -25.46 -45.82
CA THR A 63 26.52 -26.63 -44.96
C THR A 63 28.01 -26.87 -44.74
N ALA A 64 28.46 -26.80 -43.49
CA ALA A 64 29.75 -27.36 -43.08
C ALA A 64 29.53 -28.14 -41.78
N ALA A 65 29.58 -29.46 -41.90
CA ALA A 65 29.60 -30.37 -40.76
C ALA A 65 30.95 -30.21 -40.04
N GLN A 66 30.91 -29.85 -38.76
CA GLN A 66 32.07 -29.94 -37.87
C GLN A 66 31.77 -30.94 -36.76
N ALA A 67 32.62 -31.96 -36.69
CA ALA A 67 32.60 -32.99 -35.67
C ALA A 67 32.90 -32.37 -34.31
N TYR A 68 31.99 -32.56 -33.35
CA TYR A 68 32.24 -32.21 -31.94
C TYR A 68 33.04 -33.33 -31.29
N ALA A 69 34.33 -33.08 -31.04
CA ALA A 69 35.09 -33.85 -30.07
C ALA A 69 34.62 -33.46 -28.65
N ALA A 70 34.12 -34.43 -27.89
CA ALA A 70 33.69 -34.25 -26.52
C ALA A 70 34.91 -34.04 -25.60
N ALA A 71 35.16 -32.79 -25.20
CA ALA A 71 36.05 -32.49 -24.09
C ALA A 71 35.26 -32.62 -22.78
N ALA A 72 35.64 -33.59 -21.94
CA ALA A 72 35.11 -33.75 -20.60
C ALA A 72 35.46 -32.52 -19.75
N ALA A 73 34.48 -31.63 -19.51
CA ALA A 73 34.63 -30.52 -18.59
C ALA A 73 34.52 -31.06 -17.15
N ALA A 74 35.61 -30.95 -16.40
CA ALA A 74 35.63 -31.22 -14.97
C ALA A 74 34.58 -30.34 -14.27
N ALA A 75 33.69 -30.96 -13.50
CA ALA A 75 32.67 -30.26 -12.73
C ALA A 75 33.34 -29.41 -11.64
N VAL A 76 33.33 -28.09 -11.82
CA VAL A 76 33.61 -27.14 -10.75
C VAL A 76 32.43 -27.20 -9.76
N PRO A 77 32.65 -27.32 -8.44
CA PRO A 77 31.55 -27.26 -7.49
C PRO A 77 30.83 -25.93 -7.65
N ALA A 78 29.54 -25.96 -7.95
CA ALA A 78 28.71 -24.77 -7.96
C ALA A 78 28.73 -24.17 -6.55
N ALA A 79 29.46 -23.07 -6.36
CA ALA A 79 29.26 -22.21 -5.21
C ALA A 79 27.79 -21.80 -5.23
N THR A 80 27.01 -22.28 -4.26
CA THR A 80 25.67 -21.77 -3.99
C THR A 80 25.81 -20.29 -3.68
N ALA A 81 25.63 -19.45 -4.70
CA ALA A 81 25.39 -18.04 -4.53
C ALA A 81 24.06 -17.93 -3.79
N THR A 82 24.12 -17.80 -2.47
CA THR A 82 22.98 -17.40 -1.65
C THR A 82 22.60 -16.01 -2.13
N SER A 83 21.67 -15.93 -3.07
CA SER A 83 20.99 -14.70 -3.44
C SER A 83 20.29 -14.20 -2.19
N THR A 84 20.97 -13.38 -1.38
CA THR A 84 20.33 -12.60 -0.35
C THR A 84 19.45 -11.60 -1.09
N SER A 85 18.22 -12.00 -1.39
CA SER A 85 17.17 -11.10 -1.88
C SER A 85 17.21 -9.85 -1.00
N LYS A 86 17.60 -8.72 -1.56
CA LYS A 86 17.78 -7.48 -0.80
C LYS A 86 16.42 -6.98 -0.36
N ILE A 87 16.08 -7.21 0.91
CA ILE A 87 14.86 -6.69 1.52
C ILE A 87 14.85 -5.17 1.36
N LEU A 88 13.71 -4.64 0.97
CA LEU A 88 13.50 -3.22 0.76
C LEU A 88 12.91 -2.60 2.04
N PRO A 89 13.71 -1.85 2.84
CA PRO A 89 13.20 -1.14 4.00
C PRO A 89 12.47 0.13 3.57
N GLY A 90 11.42 0.50 4.30
CA GLY A 90 10.61 1.65 3.98
C GLY A 90 9.88 2.26 5.15
N ILE A 91 9.17 3.35 4.86
CA ILE A 91 8.41 4.13 5.83
C ILE A 91 7.00 4.40 5.29
N ASN A 92 5.99 4.26 6.16
CA ASN A 92 4.69 4.86 5.95
C ASN A 92 4.78 6.34 6.32
N ILE A 93 4.43 7.26 5.42
CA ILE A 93 4.24 8.67 5.80
C ILE A 93 2.75 8.96 5.75
N SER A 94 2.15 8.85 6.94
CA SER A 94 0.74 9.08 7.20
C SER A 94 0.42 10.58 7.21
N GLY A 95 -0.83 10.88 6.88
CA GLY A 95 -1.39 12.22 6.77
C GLY A 95 -2.44 12.28 5.66
N GLY A 96 -2.18 11.63 4.52
CA GLY A 96 -3.04 11.66 3.32
C GLY A 96 -4.37 10.92 3.50
N GLU A 97 -4.51 10.17 4.60
CA GLU A 97 -5.68 9.45 5.06
C GLU A 97 -6.37 10.09 6.29
N PHE A 98 -5.77 11.13 6.91
CA PHE A 98 -6.35 11.77 8.10
C PHE A 98 -7.64 12.53 7.80
N GLY A 99 -8.43 12.84 8.82
CA GLY A 99 -9.69 13.59 8.69
C GLY A 99 -10.80 12.82 7.95
N GLY A 100 -11.97 13.46 7.84
CA GLY A 100 -13.14 12.88 7.15
C GLY A 100 -13.11 13.03 5.62
N THR A 101 -14.14 12.51 4.96
CA THR A 101 -14.30 12.55 3.49
C THR A 101 -14.37 13.98 2.94
N GLY A 102 -14.97 14.92 3.67
CA GLY A 102 -15.03 16.35 3.34
C GLY A 102 -13.83 17.18 3.81
N GLY A 103 -12.74 16.54 4.27
CA GLY A 103 -11.56 17.25 4.76
C GLY A 103 -10.88 18.09 3.68
N LYS A 104 -10.20 19.16 4.09
CA LYS A 104 -9.42 20.06 3.22
C LYS A 104 -7.91 19.84 3.39
N LEU A 105 -7.17 19.81 2.28
CA LEU A 105 -5.72 19.63 2.27
C LEU A 105 -5.05 20.80 3.01
N GLY A 106 -4.11 20.51 3.90
CA GLY A 106 -3.44 21.50 4.74
C GLY A 106 -4.21 21.87 6.01
N THR A 107 -5.44 21.38 6.19
CA THR A 107 -6.25 21.61 7.40
C THR A 107 -6.62 20.31 8.11
N ASN A 108 -7.22 19.36 7.39
CA ASN A 108 -7.68 18.09 7.97
C ASN A 108 -6.80 16.89 7.58
N TYR A 109 -5.96 17.06 6.55
CA TYR A 109 -5.01 16.06 6.09
C TYR A 109 -3.85 16.73 5.35
N ILE A 110 -2.76 15.99 5.15
CA ILE A 110 -1.54 16.48 4.50
C ILE A 110 -0.84 15.34 3.75
N TYR A 111 -0.15 15.65 2.65
CA TYR A 111 0.71 14.69 1.96
C TYR A 111 2.19 14.90 2.32
N PRO A 112 3.05 13.88 2.17
CA PRO A 112 4.47 13.97 2.53
C PRO A 112 5.20 15.16 1.90
N SER A 113 5.97 15.89 2.68
CA SER A 113 6.86 16.92 2.16
C SER A 113 8.16 16.33 1.60
N THR A 114 8.81 17.04 0.69
CA THR A 114 10.12 16.62 0.13
C THR A 114 11.23 16.60 1.17
N ALA A 115 11.15 17.46 2.18
CA ALA A 115 12.09 17.43 3.29
C ALA A 115 11.97 16.13 4.09
N GLU A 116 10.75 15.68 4.40
CA GLU A 116 10.52 14.39 5.07
C GLU A 116 11.02 13.23 4.21
N MET A 117 10.64 13.19 2.92
CA MET A 117 11.08 12.13 2.01
C MET A 117 12.60 12.09 1.87
N ARG A 118 13.27 13.24 1.76
CA ARG A 118 14.73 13.34 1.68
C ARG A 118 15.39 12.85 2.97
N SER A 119 14.82 13.19 4.12
CA SER A 119 15.33 12.72 5.42
C SER A 119 15.31 11.20 5.52
N TYR A 120 14.23 10.54 5.11
CA TYR A 120 14.17 9.08 5.12
C TYR A 120 15.07 8.45 4.05
N ALA A 121 15.13 9.02 2.85
CA ALA A 121 16.06 8.54 1.81
C ALA A 121 17.53 8.59 2.29
N ALA A 122 17.93 9.68 2.96
CA ALA A 122 19.27 9.84 3.51
C ALA A 122 19.60 8.84 4.62
N GLN A 123 18.59 8.32 5.32
CA GLN A 123 18.71 7.26 6.33
C GLN A 123 18.76 5.85 5.73
N GLY A 124 18.71 5.72 4.40
CA GLY A 124 18.88 4.45 3.69
C GLY A 124 17.58 3.73 3.33
N PHE A 125 16.41 4.28 3.68
CA PHE A 125 15.12 3.74 3.26
C PHE A 125 14.95 3.79 1.73
N LYS A 126 14.24 2.81 1.18
CA LYS A 126 14.05 2.62 -0.27
C LYS A 126 12.59 2.74 -0.70
N LEU A 127 11.66 2.46 0.21
CA LEU A 127 10.22 2.52 -0.04
C LEU A 127 9.57 3.63 0.78
N LEU A 128 8.57 4.25 0.16
CA LEU A 128 7.67 5.21 0.78
C LEU A 128 6.23 4.74 0.57
N ARG A 129 5.55 4.29 1.62
CA ARG A 129 4.10 3.99 1.57
C ARG A 129 3.33 5.26 1.94
N VAL A 130 2.42 5.67 1.04
CA VAL A 130 1.66 6.91 1.14
C VAL A 130 0.17 6.56 1.25
N PRO A 131 -0.37 6.53 2.47
CA PRO A 131 -1.80 6.38 2.68
C PRO A 131 -2.59 7.53 2.06
N PHE A 132 -3.70 7.21 1.39
CA PHE A 132 -4.68 8.18 0.91
C PHE A 132 -6.11 7.63 1.06
N ARG A 133 -7.10 8.51 1.13
CA ARG A 133 -8.52 8.11 1.11
C ARG A 133 -9.05 7.99 -0.31
N TRP A 134 -9.70 6.87 -0.62
CA TRP A 134 -10.44 6.67 -1.86
C TRP A 134 -11.48 7.77 -2.05
N GLU A 135 -12.29 8.10 -1.02
CA GLU A 135 -13.33 9.11 -1.13
C GLU A 135 -12.82 10.51 -1.45
N ARG A 136 -11.56 10.81 -1.13
CA ARG A 136 -10.96 12.10 -1.51
C ARG A 136 -10.37 12.06 -2.90
N LEU A 137 -9.61 11.02 -3.21
CA LEU A 137 -8.96 10.92 -4.51
C LEU A 137 -9.98 10.68 -5.64
N GLN A 138 -11.06 9.94 -5.38
CA GLN A 138 -12.20 9.77 -6.28
C GLN A 138 -13.52 10.05 -5.54
N PRO A 139 -13.98 11.32 -5.52
CA PRO A 139 -15.18 11.73 -4.77
C PRO A 139 -16.45 10.99 -5.20
N ASN A 140 -16.64 10.86 -6.51
CA ASN A 140 -17.82 10.20 -7.09
C ASN A 140 -17.41 8.86 -7.69
N LEU A 141 -18.19 7.80 -7.41
CA LEU A 141 -17.98 6.49 -8.03
C LEU A 141 -17.95 6.61 -9.55
N TYR A 142 -16.98 5.95 -10.18
CA TYR A 142 -16.76 5.98 -11.63
C TYR A 142 -16.42 7.35 -12.22
N GLY A 143 -16.47 8.41 -11.41
CA GLY A 143 -16.19 9.78 -11.79
C GLY A 143 -14.70 10.08 -11.92
N PRO A 144 -14.36 11.34 -12.25
CA PRO A 144 -12.98 11.80 -12.31
C PRO A 144 -12.32 11.76 -10.93
N LEU A 145 -10.98 11.79 -10.94
CA LEU A 145 -10.21 12.00 -9.71
C LEU A 145 -10.29 13.47 -9.28
N SER A 146 -10.20 13.72 -7.97
CA SER A 146 -10.00 15.05 -7.40
C SER A 146 -8.72 15.67 -7.96
N GLU A 147 -8.82 16.84 -8.58
CA GLU A 147 -7.65 17.55 -9.14
C GLU A 147 -6.64 17.90 -8.05
N VAL A 148 -7.12 18.26 -6.86
CA VAL A 148 -6.29 18.65 -5.71
C VAL A 148 -5.48 17.45 -5.22
N ASP A 149 -6.14 16.34 -4.91
CA ASP A 149 -5.46 15.13 -4.41
C ASP A 149 -4.58 14.49 -5.49
N ARG A 150 -5.04 14.44 -6.74
CA ARG A 150 -4.27 13.92 -7.87
C ARG A 150 -2.98 14.72 -8.06
N LYS A 151 -3.05 16.06 -8.05
CA LYS A 151 -1.87 16.93 -8.16
C LYS A 151 -0.92 16.74 -6.99
N ALA A 152 -1.45 16.64 -5.77
CA ALA A 152 -0.63 16.43 -4.57
C ALA A 152 0.10 15.09 -4.60
N LEU A 153 -0.58 13.98 -4.89
CA LEU A 153 0.04 12.66 -5.01
C LEU A 153 1.06 12.60 -6.15
N LYS A 154 0.78 13.22 -7.30
CA LYS A 154 1.72 13.28 -8.42
C LYS A 154 3.01 14.03 -8.04
N SER A 155 2.86 15.09 -7.25
CA SER A 155 3.99 15.83 -6.69
C SER A 155 4.83 14.96 -5.73
N VAL A 156 4.19 14.21 -4.84
CA VAL A 156 4.87 13.26 -3.94
C VAL A 156 5.64 12.21 -4.73
N VAL A 157 4.99 11.54 -5.70
CA VAL A 157 5.61 10.51 -6.54
C VAL A 157 6.82 11.05 -7.28
N THR A 158 6.69 12.21 -7.93
CA THR A 158 7.77 12.83 -8.70
C THR A 158 8.99 13.10 -7.81
N GLN A 159 8.76 13.72 -6.65
CA GLN A 159 9.84 14.11 -5.73
C GLN A 159 10.47 12.89 -5.04
N ALA A 160 9.67 11.90 -4.63
CA ALA A 160 10.16 10.65 -4.08
C ALA A 160 11.03 9.89 -5.09
N ASN A 161 10.59 9.77 -6.34
CA ASN A 161 11.34 9.06 -7.37
C ASN A 161 12.66 9.76 -7.74
N ALA A 162 12.69 11.11 -7.70
CA ALA A 162 13.91 11.91 -7.85
C ALA A 162 14.91 11.68 -6.70
N LEU A 163 14.43 11.34 -5.51
CA LEU A 163 15.23 10.91 -4.36
C LEU A 163 15.63 9.42 -4.42
N GLY A 164 15.26 8.72 -5.50
CA GLY A 164 15.55 7.28 -5.66
C GLY A 164 14.57 6.35 -4.93
N LEU A 165 13.53 6.87 -4.29
CA LEU A 165 12.52 6.08 -3.59
C LEU A 165 11.50 5.47 -4.55
N THR A 166 11.00 4.29 -4.20
CA THR A 166 9.77 3.71 -4.78
C THR A 166 8.58 4.09 -3.90
N VAL A 167 7.49 4.53 -4.52
CA VAL A 167 6.26 4.92 -3.83
C VAL A 167 5.24 3.80 -3.90
N ILE A 168 4.69 3.43 -2.75
CA ILE A 168 3.51 2.57 -2.64
C ILE A 168 2.32 3.51 -2.41
N LEU A 169 1.42 3.57 -3.38
CA LEU A 169 0.14 4.26 -3.21
C LEU A 169 -0.77 3.32 -2.43
N ASP A 170 -1.14 3.69 -1.21
CA ASP A 170 -1.97 2.88 -0.32
C ASP A 170 -3.39 3.45 -0.21
N MET A 171 -4.36 2.73 -0.77
CA MET A 171 -5.77 3.08 -0.61
C MET A 171 -6.25 2.68 0.79
N HIS A 172 -6.24 3.64 1.71
CA HIS A 172 -6.36 3.40 3.14
C HIS A 172 -7.81 3.28 3.63
N ASN A 173 -8.51 2.24 3.16
CA ASN A 173 -9.98 2.18 3.14
C ASN A 173 -10.63 0.91 3.73
N TYR A 174 -9.87 -0.06 4.26
CA TYR A 174 -10.41 -1.17 5.07
C TYR A 174 -11.41 -2.07 4.34
N GLY A 175 -11.26 -2.21 3.03
CA GLY A 175 -12.18 -2.97 2.17
C GLY A 175 -13.54 -2.30 1.97
N ALA A 176 -13.66 -1.01 2.30
CA ALA A 176 -14.91 -0.27 2.28
C ALA A 176 -14.73 1.18 1.79
N ARG A 177 -15.83 1.85 1.46
CA ARG A 177 -15.86 3.31 1.35
C ARG A 177 -17.23 3.84 1.67
N GLN A 178 -17.31 5.13 1.97
CA GLN A 178 -18.58 5.82 2.13
C GLN A 178 -19.33 5.90 0.79
N VAL A 179 -20.59 5.46 0.79
CA VAL A 179 -21.57 5.60 -0.30
C VAL A 179 -22.83 6.18 0.32
N ASN A 180 -23.28 7.34 -0.16
CA ASN A 180 -24.49 8.00 0.35
C ASN A 180 -24.49 8.17 1.88
N GLY A 181 -23.34 8.54 2.45
CA GLY A 181 -23.16 8.77 3.90
C GLY A 181 -23.02 7.51 4.76
N SER A 182 -22.99 6.31 4.17
CA SER A 182 -22.81 5.05 4.91
C SER A 182 -21.67 4.20 4.34
N ALA A 183 -20.96 3.47 5.22
CA ALA A 183 -19.86 2.61 4.81
C ALA A 183 -20.39 1.38 4.05
N ALA A 184 -20.07 1.27 2.77
CA ALA A 184 -20.37 0.12 1.93
C ALA A 184 -19.12 -0.74 1.72
N LEU A 185 -19.27 -2.06 1.85
CA LEU A 185 -18.20 -3.03 1.59
C LEU A 185 -18.02 -3.23 0.10
N VAL A 186 -16.78 -3.29 -0.37
CA VAL A 186 -16.51 -3.67 -1.76
C VAL A 186 -17.05 -5.09 -2.01
N GLY A 187 -17.70 -5.30 -3.15
CA GLY A 187 -18.37 -6.54 -3.51
C GLY A 187 -19.78 -6.70 -2.94
N SER A 188 -20.29 -5.70 -2.21
CA SER A 188 -21.70 -5.65 -1.79
C SER A 188 -22.62 -5.13 -2.91
N GLY A 189 -23.94 -5.27 -2.74
CA GLY A 189 -24.92 -4.70 -3.67
C GLY A 189 -24.85 -3.17 -3.79
N THR A 190 -24.30 -2.47 -2.79
CA THR A 190 -24.15 -1.01 -2.78
C THR A 190 -22.81 -0.54 -3.37
N LEU A 191 -21.78 -1.39 -3.34
CA LEU A 191 -20.45 -1.06 -3.83
C LEU A 191 -19.84 -2.23 -4.60
N ALA A 192 -20.04 -2.21 -5.92
CA ALA A 192 -19.53 -3.23 -6.82
C ALA A 192 -17.99 -3.26 -6.86
N THR A 193 -17.42 -4.44 -7.11
CA THR A 193 -15.97 -4.63 -7.32
C THR A 193 -15.41 -3.74 -8.43
N THR A 194 -16.18 -3.52 -9.50
CA THR A 194 -15.80 -2.67 -10.64
C THR A 194 -15.57 -1.21 -10.27
N ALA A 195 -16.14 -0.72 -9.16
CA ALA A 195 -15.84 0.61 -8.65
C ALA A 195 -14.39 0.73 -8.19
N LEU A 196 -13.88 -0.28 -7.46
CA LEU A 196 -12.50 -0.32 -7.00
C LEU A 196 -11.54 -0.45 -8.19
N THR A 197 -11.87 -1.30 -9.17
CA THR A 197 -11.14 -1.38 -10.44
C THR A 197 -11.07 -0.01 -11.12
N ASN A 198 -12.21 0.66 -11.29
CA ASN A 198 -12.27 1.95 -11.96
C ASN A 198 -11.37 3.00 -11.28
N ALA A 199 -11.43 3.07 -9.94
CA ALA A 199 -10.58 3.98 -9.18
C ALA A 199 -9.09 3.71 -9.47
N TRP A 200 -8.64 2.46 -9.33
CA TRP A 200 -7.24 2.10 -9.57
C TRP A 200 -6.79 2.35 -11.00
N VAL A 201 -7.62 2.05 -12.00
CA VAL A 201 -7.28 2.31 -13.40
C VAL A 201 -7.07 3.81 -13.62
N LYS A 202 -7.96 4.67 -13.11
CA LYS A 202 -7.83 6.12 -13.22
C LYS A 202 -6.60 6.66 -12.48
N ILE A 203 -6.33 6.17 -11.28
CA ILE A 203 -5.13 6.56 -10.50
C ILE A 203 -3.87 6.23 -11.29
N MET A 204 -3.83 5.05 -11.91
CA MET A 204 -2.65 4.56 -12.62
C MET A 204 -2.47 5.14 -14.02
N GLU A 205 -3.42 5.92 -14.55
CA GLU A 205 -3.22 6.68 -15.80
C GLU A 205 -1.98 7.59 -15.71
N ASP A 206 -1.71 8.17 -14.53
CA ASP A 206 -0.52 9.01 -14.29
C ASP A 206 0.78 8.21 -14.10
N TYR A 207 0.71 6.91 -13.81
CA TYR A 207 1.85 6.15 -13.25
C TYR A 207 2.15 4.81 -13.95
N ARG A 208 1.33 4.37 -14.92
CA ARG A 208 1.47 3.05 -15.54
C ARG A 208 2.80 2.79 -16.24
N SER A 209 3.52 3.84 -16.65
CA SER A 209 4.87 3.75 -17.24
C SER A 209 5.98 3.91 -16.21
N ASN A 210 5.65 4.16 -14.94
CA ASN A 210 6.62 4.43 -13.88
C ASN A 210 6.84 3.17 -13.02
N PRO A 211 7.97 2.45 -13.17
CA PRO A 211 8.23 1.23 -12.41
C PRO A 211 8.49 1.47 -10.93
N LYS A 212 8.70 2.73 -10.51
CA LYS A 212 8.89 3.12 -9.11
C LYS A 212 7.57 3.48 -8.40
N VAL A 213 6.42 3.14 -8.99
CA VAL A 213 5.10 3.23 -8.34
C VAL A 213 4.54 1.82 -8.18
N TRP A 214 4.19 1.46 -6.94
CA TRP A 214 3.53 0.23 -6.56
C TRP A 214 2.11 0.54 -6.08
N ILE A 215 1.22 -0.43 -6.23
CA ILE A 215 -0.20 -0.34 -5.86
C ILE A 215 -0.41 -1.15 -4.57
N GLY A 216 -0.60 -0.46 -3.45
CA GLY A 216 -1.16 -1.03 -2.22
C GLY A 216 -2.67 -1.09 -2.37
N LEU A 217 -3.18 -2.26 -2.78
CA LEU A 217 -4.54 -2.39 -3.33
C LEU A 217 -5.64 -1.87 -2.39
N MET A 218 -5.46 -2.12 -1.09
CA MET A 218 -6.39 -1.73 -0.03
C MET A 218 -5.70 -1.90 1.32
N ASN A 219 -5.79 -0.92 2.20
CA ASN A 219 -5.37 -1.13 3.58
C ASN A 219 -6.35 -2.02 4.33
N GLU A 220 -5.85 -3.06 5.01
CA GLU A 220 -6.55 -3.84 6.05
C GLU A 220 -8.06 -4.14 5.84
N PRO A 221 -8.47 -4.83 4.76
CA PRO A 221 -9.81 -5.42 4.68
C PRO A 221 -10.10 -6.26 5.93
N ASN A 222 -11.29 -6.10 6.53
CA ASN A 222 -11.58 -6.72 7.83
C ASN A 222 -13.02 -7.22 8.02
N ARG A 223 -13.96 -6.83 7.15
CA ARG A 223 -15.38 -7.20 7.28
C ARG A 223 -15.83 -8.24 6.25
N GLN A 224 -15.17 -8.34 5.11
CA GLN A 224 -15.37 -9.44 4.17
C GLN A 224 -14.79 -10.73 4.73
N THR A 225 -15.45 -11.86 4.51
CA THR A 225 -14.82 -13.17 4.71
C THR A 225 -13.61 -13.31 3.78
N ALA A 226 -12.68 -14.23 4.09
CA ALA A 226 -11.54 -14.48 3.22
C ALA A 226 -11.99 -14.84 1.78
N ALA A 227 -12.98 -15.73 1.62
CA ALA A 227 -13.49 -16.10 0.30
C ALA A 227 -14.02 -14.89 -0.49
N GLN A 228 -14.79 -14.01 0.16
CA GLN A 228 -15.32 -12.80 -0.48
C GLN A 228 -14.19 -11.84 -0.89
N TRP A 229 -13.27 -11.52 0.03
CA TRP A 229 -12.19 -10.57 -0.25
C TRP A 229 -11.25 -11.06 -1.35
N TRP A 230 -10.88 -12.34 -1.34
CA TRP A 230 -9.97 -12.90 -2.34
C TRP A 230 -10.60 -12.97 -3.74
N ALA A 231 -11.92 -13.18 -3.84
CA ALA A 231 -12.64 -13.05 -5.11
C ALA A 231 -12.58 -11.61 -5.65
N ILE A 232 -12.77 -10.62 -4.77
CA ILE A 232 -12.66 -9.18 -5.11
C ILE A 232 -11.24 -8.85 -5.58
N ALA A 233 -10.22 -9.18 -4.78
CA ALA A 233 -8.83 -8.86 -5.10
C ALA A 233 -8.34 -9.53 -6.39
N GLY A 234 -8.76 -10.79 -6.63
CA GLY A 234 -8.46 -11.51 -7.87
C GLY A 234 -9.10 -10.83 -9.09
N GLN A 235 -10.36 -10.43 -8.99
CA GLN A 235 -11.06 -9.72 -10.07
C GLN A 235 -10.43 -8.36 -10.37
N VAL A 236 -10.17 -7.54 -9.34
CA VAL A 236 -9.52 -6.23 -9.52
C VAL A 236 -8.13 -6.38 -10.14
N THR A 237 -7.35 -7.38 -9.71
CA THR A 237 -6.03 -7.67 -10.28
C THR A 237 -6.13 -7.99 -11.77
N LYS A 238 -7.03 -8.90 -12.16
CA LYS A 238 -7.27 -9.26 -13.56
C LYS A 238 -7.63 -8.02 -14.39
N ASP A 239 -8.51 -7.17 -13.89
CA ASP A 239 -8.97 -5.99 -14.61
C ASP A 239 -7.88 -4.92 -14.74
N ILE A 240 -7.08 -4.68 -13.69
CA ILE A 240 -5.90 -3.80 -13.75
C ILE A 240 -4.92 -4.29 -14.82
N ARG A 241 -4.65 -5.60 -14.89
CA ARG A 241 -3.77 -6.17 -15.92
C ARG A 241 -4.36 -6.05 -17.33
N ALA A 242 -5.69 -6.19 -17.49
CA ALA A 242 -6.36 -5.98 -18.77
C ALA A 242 -6.18 -4.55 -19.30
N GLN A 243 -5.99 -3.57 -18.42
CA GLN A 243 -5.65 -2.18 -18.76
C GLN A 243 -4.16 -1.93 -19.02
N LYS A 244 -3.35 -3.00 -19.15
CA LYS A 244 -1.90 -2.95 -19.39
C LYS A 244 -1.11 -2.23 -18.30
N ILE A 245 -1.63 -2.20 -17.08
CA ILE A 245 -0.90 -1.68 -15.91
C ILE A 245 -0.03 -2.82 -15.36
N SER A 246 1.29 -2.70 -15.49
CA SER A 246 2.28 -3.73 -15.11
C SER A 246 2.95 -3.49 -13.75
N ASN A 247 2.62 -2.37 -13.08
CA ASN A 247 3.13 -2.00 -11.77
C ASN A 247 2.97 -3.13 -10.73
N LYS A 248 3.85 -3.15 -9.72
CA LYS A 248 3.76 -4.16 -8.67
C LYS A 248 2.48 -3.97 -7.87
N LEU A 249 1.74 -5.07 -7.66
CA LEU A 249 0.56 -5.11 -6.81
C LEU A 249 0.92 -5.68 -5.44
N LEU A 250 0.54 -4.98 -4.38
CA LEU A 250 0.56 -5.49 -3.01
C LEU A 250 -0.87 -5.87 -2.65
N ILE A 251 -1.08 -7.17 -2.42
CA ILE A 251 -2.41 -7.77 -2.28
C ILE A 251 -2.63 -8.15 -0.82
N PRO A 252 -3.50 -7.45 -0.07
CA PRO A 252 -3.82 -7.79 1.31
C PRO A 252 -4.80 -8.97 1.39
N GLY A 253 -4.84 -9.63 2.53
CA GLY A 253 -5.94 -10.50 2.95
C GLY A 253 -7.06 -9.74 3.68
N THR A 254 -8.00 -10.47 4.26
CA THR A 254 -8.95 -9.95 5.25
C THR A 254 -8.39 -10.04 6.68
N ALA A 255 -9.21 -9.83 7.72
CA ALA A 255 -8.81 -9.87 9.13
C ALA A 255 -7.61 -8.96 9.42
N TRP A 256 -7.67 -7.73 8.88
CA TRP A 256 -6.62 -6.71 8.95
C TRP A 256 -5.28 -7.18 8.36
N THR A 257 -5.33 -8.18 7.48
CA THR A 257 -4.16 -8.76 6.80
C THR A 257 -3.01 -9.15 7.75
N GLY A 258 -3.34 -9.55 8.98
CA GLY A 258 -2.34 -9.83 10.01
C GLY A 258 -1.44 -11.03 9.65
N ALA A 259 -0.12 -10.89 9.82
CA ALA A 259 0.79 -12.02 9.65
C ALA A 259 0.53 -13.10 10.73
N HIS A 260 0.26 -12.67 11.97
CA HIS A 260 -0.06 -13.55 13.11
C HIS A 260 -1.28 -14.45 12.89
N ASN A 261 -2.26 -13.98 12.13
CA ASN A 261 -3.51 -14.70 11.87
C ASN A 261 -3.66 -15.10 10.39
N TRP A 262 -2.61 -14.98 9.56
CA TRP A 262 -2.68 -15.24 8.11
C TRP A 262 -3.24 -16.62 7.78
N VAL A 263 -2.82 -17.64 8.56
CA VAL A 263 -3.28 -19.02 8.37
C VAL A 263 -4.67 -19.23 8.97
N SER A 264 -4.89 -18.80 10.21
CA SER A 264 -6.15 -19.06 10.94
C SER A 264 -7.35 -18.25 10.44
N SER A 265 -7.12 -17.09 9.82
CA SER A 265 -8.15 -16.26 9.19
C SER A 265 -8.69 -16.82 7.87
N GLY A 266 -8.09 -17.90 7.35
CA GLY A 266 -8.42 -18.45 6.03
C GLY A 266 -7.77 -17.73 4.86
N ASN A 267 -7.00 -16.65 5.10
CA ASN A 267 -6.27 -15.94 4.04
C ASN A 267 -5.30 -16.88 3.30
N ALA A 268 -4.48 -17.64 4.03
CA ALA A 268 -3.54 -18.60 3.45
C ALA A 268 -4.18 -19.60 2.47
N ALA A 269 -5.39 -20.07 2.77
CA ALA A 269 -6.11 -21.05 1.95
C ALA A 269 -6.68 -20.47 0.65
N GLN A 270 -6.96 -19.16 0.64
CA GLN A 270 -7.42 -18.43 -0.55
C GLN A 270 -6.24 -17.86 -1.36
N ALA A 271 -5.25 -17.27 -0.68
CA ALA A 271 -4.08 -16.66 -1.28
C ALA A 271 -3.26 -17.62 -2.14
N VAL A 272 -3.17 -18.90 -1.75
CA VAL A 272 -2.47 -19.92 -2.56
C VAL A 272 -3.09 -20.14 -3.94
N LYS A 273 -4.36 -19.76 -4.12
CA LYS A 273 -5.11 -19.87 -5.38
C LYS A 273 -5.08 -18.57 -6.19
N PHE A 274 -4.49 -17.50 -5.65
CA PHE A 274 -4.46 -16.20 -6.30
C PHE A 274 -3.55 -16.22 -7.53
N VAL A 275 -4.00 -15.59 -8.61
CA VAL A 275 -3.26 -15.51 -9.87
C VAL A 275 -3.22 -14.06 -10.33
N ASP A 276 -2.01 -13.54 -10.52
CA ASP A 276 -1.74 -12.31 -11.24
C ASP A 276 -1.22 -12.64 -12.65
N PRO A 277 -1.98 -12.34 -13.73
CA PRO A 277 -1.50 -12.53 -15.10
C PRO A 277 -0.18 -11.81 -15.40
N GLY A 278 0.09 -10.69 -14.74
CA GLY A 278 1.32 -9.91 -14.89
C GLY A 278 2.51 -10.45 -14.07
N LYS A 279 2.29 -11.45 -13.20
CA LYS A 279 3.31 -12.07 -12.33
C LYS A 279 4.17 -11.06 -11.56
N ASN A 280 3.61 -9.91 -11.19
CA ASN A 280 4.31 -8.83 -10.51
C ASN A 280 3.52 -8.39 -9.28
N TYR A 281 3.52 -9.25 -8.26
CA TYR A 281 2.81 -8.99 -7.01
C TYR A 281 3.59 -9.50 -5.78
N ALA A 282 3.14 -9.09 -4.61
CA ALA A 282 3.45 -9.70 -3.32
C ALA A 282 2.18 -9.67 -2.45
N PHE A 283 2.06 -10.58 -1.49
CA PHE A 283 0.98 -10.50 -0.51
C PHE A 283 1.38 -9.52 0.61
N GLU A 284 0.53 -8.53 0.87
CA GLU A 284 0.74 -7.54 1.90
C GLU A 284 0.22 -8.06 3.24
N VAL A 285 1.06 -8.06 4.27
CA VAL A 285 0.69 -8.45 5.63
C VAL A 285 1.13 -7.38 6.64
N HIS A 286 0.39 -7.24 7.74
CA HIS A 286 0.70 -6.29 8.81
C HIS A 286 1.06 -7.05 10.09
N GLN A 287 1.92 -6.45 10.94
CA GLN A 287 2.22 -7.04 12.23
C GLN A 287 2.56 -5.99 13.30
N TYR A 288 1.73 -5.94 14.32
CA TYR A 288 1.99 -5.22 15.57
C TYR A 288 2.29 -6.20 16.71
N LEU A 289 2.92 -5.69 17.78
CA LEU A 289 3.53 -6.54 18.81
C LEU A 289 2.80 -6.52 20.15
N ASP A 290 1.75 -5.71 20.31
CA ASP A 290 0.93 -5.65 21.51
C ASP A 290 0.03 -6.88 21.68
N ALA A 291 -0.67 -7.00 22.81
CA ALA A 291 -1.43 -8.19 23.22
C ALA A 291 -2.26 -8.82 22.10
N TRP A 292 -2.94 -7.98 21.32
CA TRP A 292 -3.88 -8.39 20.28
C TRP A 292 -3.37 -8.13 18.86
N SER A 293 -2.10 -7.75 18.69
CA SER A 293 -1.50 -7.36 17.41
C SER A 293 -2.29 -6.24 16.68
N THR A 294 -2.86 -5.30 17.44
CA THR A 294 -3.69 -4.20 16.94
C THR A 294 -2.91 -2.90 16.77
N GLY A 295 -1.74 -2.77 17.40
CA GLY A 295 -0.95 -1.54 17.35
C GLY A 295 -1.58 -0.38 18.12
N THR A 296 -2.40 -0.67 19.12
CA THR A 296 -3.15 0.33 19.88
C THR A 296 -2.52 0.68 21.22
N THR A 297 -1.48 -0.06 21.62
CA THR A 297 -0.73 0.21 22.85
C THR A 297 0.76 0.34 22.56
N ASP A 298 1.49 0.94 23.50
CA ASP A 298 2.94 1.04 23.46
C ASP A 298 3.65 -0.24 23.90
N LYS A 299 2.93 -1.32 24.24
CA LYS A 299 3.51 -2.54 24.78
C LYS A 299 3.86 -3.53 23.68
N CYS A 300 4.85 -4.38 23.95
CA CYS A 300 5.13 -5.56 23.16
C CYS A 300 5.03 -6.79 24.06
N GLU A 301 4.38 -7.84 23.57
CA GLU A 301 4.26 -9.11 24.28
C GLU A 301 5.50 -9.97 24.14
N VAL A 302 5.74 -10.82 25.13
CA VAL A 302 6.76 -11.86 25.04
C VAL A 302 6.45 -12.80 23.86
N LYS A 303 7.45 -13.07 23.01
CA LYS A 303 7.35 -13.84 21.75
C LYS A 303 6.53 -13.16 20.65
N ALA A 304 6.17 -11.88 20.77
CA ALA A 304 5.49 -11.16 19.71
C ALA A 304 6.27 -11.16 18.39
N GLY A 305 7.60 -11.12 18.42
CA GLY A 305 8.43 -11.16 17.21
C GLY A 305 8.31 -12.47 16.42
N GLN A 306 7.87 -13.55 17.09
CA GLN A 306 7.70 -14.88 16.49
C GLN A 306 6.37 -15.03 15.74
N ARG A 307 5.43 -14.09 15.90
CA ARG A 307 4.08 -14.17 15.29
C ARG A 307 4.11 -14.20 13.76
N VAL A 308 5.18 -13.72 13.14
CA VAL A 308 5.36 -13.77 11.69
C VAL A 308 5.68 -15.18 11.16
N ASN A 309 6.13 -16.11 12.00
CA ASN A 309 6.69 -17.40 11.57
C ASN A 309 5.71 -18.23 10.72
N ALA A 310 4.42 -18.26 11.09
CA ALA A 310 3.42 -19.04 10.37
C ALA A 310 3.21 -18.50 8.94
N ALA A 311 3.14 -17.18 8.79
CA ALA A 311 3.06 -16.54 7.48
C ALA A 311 4.33 -16.75 6.64
N LEU A 312 5.51 -16.60 7.24
CA LEU A 312 6.80 -16.85 6.58
C LEU A 312 6.89 -18.29 6.07
N THR A 313 6.63 -19.27 6.94
CA THR A 313 6.63 -20.70 6.61
C THR A 313 5.68 -21.01 5.47
N TRP A 314 4.46 -20.45 5.52
CA TRP A 314 3.48 -20.61 4.46
C TRP A 314 3.99 -20.02 3.13
N ALA A 315 4.55 -18.81 3.15
CA ALA A 315 5.01 -18.14 1.95
C ALA A 315 6.19 -18.86 1.30
N GLU A 316 7.14 -19.36 2.10
CA GLU A 316 8.27 -20.16 1.61
C GLU A 316 7.81 -21.49 1.01
N LYS A 317 6.88 -22.19 1.68
CA LYS A 317 6.30 -23.44 1.17
C LYS A 317 5.66 -23.26 -0.21
N TYR A 318 4.90 -22.18 -0.40
CA TYR A 318 4.22 -21.90 -1.67
C TYR A 318 5.02 -21.02 -2.64
N LYS A 319 6.27 -20.69 -2.29
CA LYS A 319 7.20 -19.88 -3.11
C LYS A 319 6.62 -18.52 -3.53
N VAL A 320 5.86 -17.89 -2.64
CA VAL A 320 5.27 -16.56 -2.83
C VAL A 320 6.01 -15.52 -2.00
N LYS A 321 5.91 -14.24 -2.40
CA LYS A 321 6.55 -13.14 -1.69
C LYS A 321 5.57 -12.45 -0.74
N LEU A 322 6.05 -12.14 0.45
CA LEU A 322 5.38 -11.29 1.43
C LEU A 322 5.98 -9.88 1.43
N PHE A 323 5.13 -8.88 1.63
CA PHE A 323 5.50 -7.51 1.92
C PHE A 323 4.86 -7.10 3.25
N PHE A 324 5.67 -6.62 4.20
CA PHE A 324 5.16 -6.22 5.51
C PHE A 324 4.75 -4.73 5.47
N GLY A 325 3.49 -4.45 5.14
CA GLY A 325 2.97 -3.10 4.88
C GLY A 325 3.01 -2.18 6.09
N GLU A 326 2.80 -2.74 7.28
CA GLU A 326 2.89 -2.02 8.54
C GLU A 326 3.56 -2.89 9.61
N ILE A 327 4.61 -2.33 10.19
CA ILE A 327 5.29 -2.85 11.37
C ILE A 327 5.63 -1.67 12.30
N ALA A 328 5.52 -1.88 13.60
CA ALA A 328 5.85 -0.84 14.56
C ALA A 328 6.26 -1.39 15.92
N ALA A 329 7.01 -0.58 16.65
CA ALA A 329 7.36 -0.81 18.05
C ALA A 329 7.60 0.51 18.78
N SER A 330 7.33 0.54 20.08
CA SER A 330 7.62 1.70 20.93
C SER A 330 9.02 1.59 21.54
N GLY A 331 9.35 2.54 22.43
CA GLY A 331 10.57 2.51 23.25
C GLY A 331 10.51 1.62 24.50
N GLN A 332 9.44 0.86 24.73
CA GLN A 332 9.32 0.01 25.92
C GLN A 332 10.38 -1.10 25.93
N PRO A 333 10.89 -1.53 27.11
CA PRO A 333 11.97 -2.51 27.20
C PRO A 333 11.69 -3.85 26.50
N GLN A 334 10.44 -4.33 26.53
CA GLN A 334 10.08 -5.56 25.83
C GLN A 334 10.07 -5.36 24.31
N CYS A 335 9.68 -4.18 23.82
CA CYS A 335 9.73 -3.85 22.39
C CYS A 335 11.16 -3.86 21.84
N ALA A 336 12.14 -3.43 22.64
CA ALA A 336 13.56 -3.50 22.30
C ALA A 336 14.10 -4.93 22.14
N LYS A 337 13.34 -5.96 22.54
CA LYS A 337 13.67 -7.39 22.32
C LYS A 337 12.87 -7.97 21.13
N GLU A 338 11.57 -7.72 21.13
CA GLU A 338 10.63 -8.36 20.20
C GLU A 338 10.71 -7.78 18.79
N TYR A 339 10.92 -6.47 18.66
CA TYR A 339 11.00 -5.84 17.35
C TYR A 339 12.28 -6.23 16.59
N PRO A 340 13.48 -6.24 17.21
CA PRO A 340 14.67 -6.83 16.57
C PRO A 340 14.53 -8.33 16.27
N ASP A 341 13.85 -9.13 17.11
CA ASP A 341 13.55 -10.54 16.80
C ASP A 341 12.70 -10.67 15.53
N MET A 342 11.63 -9.87 15.41
CA MET A 342 10.81 -9.83 14.20
C MET A 342 11.64 -9.43 12.98
N LEU A 343 12.36 -8.29 13.03
CA LEU A 343 13.16 -7.79 11.91
C LEU A 343 14.23 -8.79 11.46
N ARG A 344 14.87 -9.51 12.40
CA ARG A 344 15.80 -10.59 12.08
C ARG A 344 15.11 -11.72 11.32
N ARG A 345 13.93 -12.17 11.75
CA ARG A 345 13.16 -13.22 11.06
C ARG A 345 12.78 -12.81 9.65
N LEU A 346 12.36 -11.55 9.48
CA LEU A 346 12.08 -11.00 8.16
C LEU A 346 13.34 -11.00 7.29
N LYS A 347 14.48 -10.52 7.85
CA LYS A 347 15.79 -10.49 7.19
C LYS A 347 16.27 -11.85 6.69
N THR A 348 16.02 -12.91 7.45
CA THR A 348 16.51 -14.25 7.13
C THR A 348 15.58 -15.03 6.19
N SER A 349 14.32 -14.62 6.02
CA SER A 349 13.37 -15.36 5.19
C SER A 349 13.49 -14.99 3.72
N SER A 350 13.57 -16.00 2.87
CA SER A 350 13.62 -15.82 1.41
C SER A 350 12.28 -15.33 0.84
N ALA A 351 11.19 -15.43 1.58
CA ALA A 351 9.87 -14.99 1.15
C ALA A 351 9.66 -13.47 1.28
N VAL A 352 10.50 -12.75 2.02
CA VAL A 352 10.26 -11.33 2.29
C VAL A 352 10.82 -10.43 1.19
N LEU A 353 9.95 -9.59 0.62
CA LEU A 353 10.31 -8.57 -0.37
C LEU A 353 10.80 -7.28 0.30
N GLY A 354 10.17 -6.89 1.40
CA GLY A 354 10.34 -5.59 2.02
C GLY A 354 9.37 -5.37 3.17
N TRP A 355 9.53 -4.22 3.82
CA TRP A 355 8.66 -3.78 4.89
C TRP A 355 8.56 -2.25 4.92
N THR A 356 7.49 -1.71 5.47
CA THR A 356 7.30 -0.28 5.74
C THR A 356 6.92 -0.04 7.19
N ALA A 357 7.72 0.73 7.93
CA ALA A 357 7.45 1.01 9.33
C ALA A 357 6.33 2.05 9.50
N TRP A 358 5.46 1.86 10.49
CA TRP A 358 4.36 2.77 10.84
C TRP A 358 4.67 3.54 12.14
N GLY A 359 4.52 4.86 12.28
CA GLY A 359 4.20 5.86 11.26
C GLY A 359 5.20 7.02 11.26
N GLY A 360 5.61 7.44 10.06
CA GLY A 360 6.17 8.75 9.79
C GLY A 360 5.05 9.75 9.44
N GLY A 361 5.40 11.02 9.32
CA GLY A 361 4.48 12.12 9.00
C GLY A 361 4.50 13.23 10.04
N ALA A 362 4.41 14.47 9.56
CA ALA A 362 4.50 15.67 10.38
C ALA A 362 3.38 15.82 11.42
N TRP A 363 2.23 15.19 11.21
CA TRP A 363 1.01 15.42 11.99
C TRP A 363 0.76 14.44 13.13
N TRP A 364 1.70 13.53 13.42
CA TRP A 364 1.62 12.74 14.64
C TRP A 364 1.77 13.61 15.90
N ALA A 365 0.97 13.31 16.92
CA ALA A 365 1.11 13.88 18.25
C ALA A 365 2.49 13.54 18.85
N TYR A 366 2.93 14.33 19.83
CA TYR A 366 4.26 14.15 20.45
C TYR A 366 4.41 12.83 21.17
N ASP A 367 3.33 12.37 21.79
CA ASP A 367 3.20 11.16 22.59
C ASP A 367 2.73 9.95 21.76
N TYR A 368 2.56 10.09 20.45
CA TYR A 368 2.25 8.94 19.59
C TYR A 368 3.38 7.91 19.66
N MET A 369 3.07 6.73 20.20
CA MET A 369 4.05 5.72 20.62
C MET A 369 4.91 5.15 19.49
N PHE A 370 4.44 5.21 18.24
CA PHE A 370 5.15 4.69 17.07
C PHE A 370 5.74 5.77 16.15
N ARG A 371 5.75 7.03 16.59
CA ARG A 371 6.25 8.15 15.80
C ARG A 371 7.70 7.93 15.36
N LEU A 372 7.95 8.07 14.06
CA LEU A 372 9.27 7.94 13.45
C LEU A 372 10.01 9.27 13.28
N GLN A 373 9.28 10.34 13.00
CA GLN A 373 9.88 11.65 12.82
C GLN A 373 10.27 12.24 14.18
N SER A 374 11.56 12.58 14.32
CA SER A 374 12.00 13.40 15.44
C SER A 374 11.68 14.87 15.17
N ARG A 375 11.31 15.59 16.24
CA ARG A 375 11.22 17.07 16.24
C ARG A 375 12.43 17.70 16.94
N THR A 376 13.44 16.89 17.29
CA THR A 376 14.74 17.31 17.81
C THR A 376 15.85 16.66 16.98
N THR A 377 17.11 16.86 17.36
CA THR A 377 18.25 16.17 16.74
C THR A 377 18.36 14.70 17.13
N THR A 378 17.62 14.25 18.16
CA THR A 378 17.70 12.87 18.65
C THR A 378 16.64 12.00 17.98
N PRO A 379 17.01 10.86 17.36
CA PRO A 379 16.03 9.94 16.79
C PRO A 379 15.06 9.39 17.83
N THR A 380 13.80 9.13 17.43
CA THR A 380 12.81 8.48 18.32
C THR A 380 13.26 7.06 18.67
N ALA A 381 12.71 6.48 19.74
CA ALA A 381 13.04 5.10 20.12
C ALA A 381 12.75 4.11 18.99
N HIS A 382 11.60 4.27 18.31
CA HIS A 382 11.25 3.44 17.16
C HIS A 382 12.28 3.58 16.02
N MET A 383 12.69 4.81 15.68
CA MET A 383 13.71 5.04 14.65
C MET A 383 15.06 4.43 15.03
N LYS A 384 15.49 4.52 16.30
CA LYS A 384 16.73 3.88 16.78
C LYS A 384 16.69 2.36 16.57
N LEU A 385 15.58 1.71 16.92
CA LEU A 385 15.41 0.27 16.72
C LEU A 385 15.49 -0.11 15.24
N LEU A 386 14.88 0.68 14.35
CA LEU A 386 14.96 0.45 12.90
C LEU A 386 16.38 0.57 12.38
N LEU A 387 17.06 1.69 12.65
CA LEU A 387 18.40 1.97 12.12
C LEU A 387 19.43 0.93 12.59
N ALA A 388 19.29 0.42 13.83
CA ALA A 388 20.13 -0.65 14.35
C ALA A 388 19.91 -2.02 13.67
N ASN A 389 18.80 -2.19 12.94
CA ASN A 389 18.36 -3.47 12.36
C ASN A 389 18.07 -3.37 10.85
N MET A 390 18.58 -2.35 10.16
CA MET A 390 18.45 -2.23 8.71
C MET A 390 19.07 -3.44 7.98
N PRO A 391 18.45 -3.91 6.88
CA PRO A 391 18.88 -5.10 6.17
C PRO A 391 20.26 -4.99 5.51
#